data_AF-A0A2Z6NS03-F1
#
_entry.id   AF-A0A2Z6NS03-F1
#
_cell.length_a   1.000
_cell.length_b   1.000
_cell.length_c   1.000
_cell.angle_alpha   90.00
_cell.angle_beta   90.00
_cell.angle_gamma   90.00
#
_symmetry.space_group_name_H-M   'P 1'
#
loop_
_entity.id
_entity.type
_entity.pdbx_description
1 polymer ?
#
loop_
_entity_poly.entity_id
_entity_poly.type
_entity_poly.pdbx_seq_one_letter_code
_entity_poly.pdbx_strand_id
1 'polypeptide(L)'
;MDGKKLEYKGEEALKEIEKLTKNADEVQESLLKQILTQNRETDYLNNSGTSAGEPKLMPSIAEDLDRRTFVYNLIMPIMNQLI
;
A
#
# COMPACT_ATOMS: atom_id res chain seq x y z
N MET A 1 -11.13 -0.85 8.06
CA MET A 1 -12.02 -0.51 6.94
C MET A 1 -13.16 -1.51 6.99
N ASP A 2 -14.39 -1.05 7.19
CA ASP A 2 -15.56 -1.92 7.19
C ASP A 2 -15.66 -2.59 5.82
N GLY A 3 -15.51 -3.92 5.78
CA GLY A 3 -15.50 -4.74 4.57
C GLY A 3 -16.86 -4.84 3.89
N LYS A 4 -17.59 -3.73 3.78
CA LYS A 4 -18.84 -3.67 3.02
C LYS A 4 -18.52 -3.98 1.57
N LYS A 5 -19.14 -5.03 1.06
CA LYS A 5 -19.12 -5.39 -0.36
C LYS A 5 -19.71 -4.21 -1.14
N LEU A 6 -18.88 -3.51 -1.90
CA LEU A 6 -19.34 -2.47 -2.82
C LEU A 6 -20.12 -3.16 -3.94
N GLU A 7 -21.43 -3.00 -3.93
CA GLU A 7 -22.31 -3.59 -4.93
C GLU A 7 -22.61 -2.55 -6.01
N TYR A 8 -21.78 -2.53 -7.05
CA TYR A 8 -22.00 -1.67 -8.22
C TYR A 8 -23.03 -2.32 -9.14
N LYS A 9 -24.30 -1.90 -9.03
CA LYS A 9 -25.39 -2.43 -9.87
C LYS A 9 -26.30 -1.32 -10.38
N GLY A 10 -26.88 -1.56 -11.56
CA GLY A 10 -27.95 -0.73 -12.13
C GLY A 10 -27.49 0.66 -12.54
N GLU A 11 -28.45 1.59 -12.57
CA GLU A 11 -28.24 2.96 -13.06
C GLU A 11 -27.24 3.77 -12.23
N GLU A 12 -27.08 3.47 -10.94
CA GLU A 12 -26.15 4.18 -10.06
C GLU A 12 -24.70 3.92 -10.44
N ALA A 13 -24.36 2.66 -10.74
CA ALA A 13 -23.02 2.30 -11.22
C ALA A 13 -22.72 2.96 -12.59
N LEU A 14 -23.70 3.03 -13.47
CA LEU A 14 -23.54 3.71 -14.76
C LEU A 14 -23.32 5.21 -14.60
N LYS A 15 -24.09 5.88 -13.73
CA LYS A 15 -23.91 7.30 -13.40
C LYS A 15 -22.53 7.57 -12.79
N GLU A 16 -22.03 6.66 -11.95
CA GLU A 16 -20.71 6.80 -11.34
C GLU A 16 -19.60 6.62 -12.38
N ILE A 17 -19.69 5.63 -13.27
CA ILE A 17 -18.75 5.46 -14.39
C ILE A 17 -18.78 6.70 -15.30
N GLU A 18 -19.96 7.21 -15.66
CA GLU A 18 -20.09 8.41 -16.48
C GLU A 18 -19.44 9.62 -15.80
N LYS A 19 -19.69 9.82 -14.50
CA LYS A 19 -19.03 10.87 -13.71
C LYS A 19 -17.51 10.75 -13.72
N LEU A 20 -16.98 9.54 -13.49
CA LEU A 20 -15.53 9.29 -13.42
C LEU A 20 -14.85 9.44 -14.78
N THR A 21 -15.54 9.11 -15.87
CA THR A 21 -14.95 9.11 -17.22
C THR A 21 -15.11 10.43 -17.96
N LYS A 22 -16.18 11.20 -17.69
CA LYS A 22 -16.42 12.51 -18.32
C LYS A 22 -15.30 13.51 -18.05
N ASN A 23 -14.72 13.46 -16.85
CA ASN A 23 -13.65 14.35 -16.40
C ASN A 23 -12.45 13.53 -15.87
N ALA A 24 -12.03 12.52 -16.63
CA ALA A 24 -11.04 11.54 -16.18
C ALA A 24 -9.74 12.17 -15.66
N ASP A 25 -9.22 13.19 -16.35
CA ASP A 25 -7.96 13.85 -15.99
C ASP A 25 -8.02 14.49 -14.60
N GLU A 26 -9.07 15.28 -14.34
CA GLU A 26 -9.29 15.98 -13.06
C GLU A 26 -9.53 14.99 -11.91
N VAL A 27 -10.27 13.92 -12.19
CA VAL A 27 -10.53 12.84 -11.23
C VAL A 27 -9.24 12.11 -10.88
N GLN A 28 -8.42 11.78 -11.89
CA GLN A 28 -7.14 11.10 -11.69
C GLN A 28 -6.16 11.96 -10.91
N GLU A 29 -6.05 13.25 -11.21
CA GLU A 29 -5.18 14.18 -10.49
C GLU A 29 -5.60 14.29 -9.00
N SER A 30 -6.90 14.48 -8.75
CA SER A 30 -7.45 14.58 -7.39
C SER A 30 -7.22 13.29 -6.59
N LEU A 31 -7.45 12.13 -7.20
CA LEU A 31 -7.26 10.84 -6.54
C LEU A 31 -5.77 10.58 -6.24
N LEU A 32 -4.89 10.88 -7.20
CA LEU A 32 -3.44 10.75 -7.02
C LEU A 32 -2.96 11.65 -5.88
N LYS A 33 -3.42 12.90 -5.84
CA LYS A 33 -3.09 13.84 -4.75
C LYS A 33 -3.52 13.31 -3.38
N GLN A 34 -4.71 12.70 -3.29
CA GLN A 34 -5.20 12.08 -2.05
C GLN A 34 -4.32 10.90 -1.63
N ILE A 35 -3.98 10.00 -2.56
CA ILE A 35 -3.11 8.84 -2.30
C ILE A 35 -1.74 9.31 -1.79
N LEU A 36 -1.12 10.27 -2.47
CA LEU A 36 0.19 10.80 -2.07
C LEU A 36 0.13 11.52 -0.73
N THR A 37 -0.93 12.29 -0.46
CA THR A 37 -1.12 12.99 0.82
C THR A 37 -1.32 12.00 1.98
N GLN A 38 -2.07 10.92 1.76
CA GLN A 38 -2.28 9.88 2.77
C GLN A 38 -0.99 9.08 3.05
N ASN A 39 -0.20 8.79 2.01
CA ASN A 39 1.02 7.99 2.12
C ASN A 39 2.29 8.82 2.37
N ARG A 40 2.18 10.12 2.63
CA ARG A 40 3.33 11.04 2.72
C ARG A 40 4.36 10.69 3.80
N GLU A 41 3.94 10.01 4.86
CA GLU A 41 4.81 9.58 5.97
C GLU A 41 5.16 8.08 5.88
N THR A 42 4.77 7.40 4.79
CA THR A 42 5.04 5.97 4.60
C THR A 42 6.42 5.78 3.96
N ASP A 43 7.30 5.09 4.67
CA ASP A 43 8.57 4.61 4.12
C ASP A 43 8.37 3.29 3.37
N TYR A 44 9.14 3.06 2.31
CA TYR A 44 9.12 1.81 1.55
C TYR A 44 10.45 1.08 1.70
N LEU A 45 10.42 -0.08 2.36
CA LEU A 45 11.60 -0.92 2.55
C LEU A 45 11.66 -2.07 1.56
N ASN A 46 12.88 -2.41 1.14
CA ASN A 46 13.11 -3.60 0.35
C ASN A 46 12.90 -4.86 1.19
N ASN A 47 12.06 -5.75 0.70
CA ASN A 47 11.89 -7.09 1.20
C ASN A 47 12.85 -8.06 0.50
N SER A 48 13.15 -9.19 1.14
CA SER A 48 13.91 -10.30 0.55
C SER A 48 13.15 -11.04 -0.56
N GLY A 49 11.82 -10.96 -0.57
CA GLY A 49 11.00 -11.49 -1.65
C GLY A 49 10.97 -10.59 -2.88
N THR A 50 10.89 -11.18 -4.08
CA THR A 50 10.85 -10.44 -5.35
C THR A 50 9.49 -10.56 -6.04
N SER A 51 9.17 -9.57 -6.88
CA SER A 51 8.05 -9.57 -7.82
C SER A 51 8.60 -9.25 -9.20
N ALA A 52 8.45 -10.19 -10.14
CA ALA A 52 9.01 -10.05 -11.49
C ALA A 52 10.53 -9.78 -11.53
N GLY A 53 11.29 -10.34 -10.58
CA GLY A 53 12.75 -10.16 -10.49
C GLY A 53 13.19 -8.93 -9.70
N GLU A 54 12.27 -8.01 -9.39
CA GLU A 54 12.56 -6.81 -8.60
C GLU A 54 12.24 -7.02 -7.11
N PRO A 55 13.00 -6.44 -6.17
CA PRO A 55 12.69 -6.48 -4.75
C PRO A 55 11.28 -5.94 -4.48
N LYS A 56 10.49 -6.68 -3.69
CA LYS A 56 9.18 -6.18 -3.25
C LYS A 56 9.39 -5.04 -2.26
N LEU A 57 8.69 -3.93 -2.49
CA LEU A 57 8.60 -2.85 -1.51
C LEU A 57 7.52 -3.18 -0.47
N MET A 58 7.87 -3.04 0.80
CA MET A 58 6.94 -3.15 1.93
C MET A 58 6.75 -1.76 2.55
N PRO A 59 5.50 -1.27 2.63
CA PRO A 59 5.22 0.00 3.30
C PRO A 59 5.48 -0.12 4.81
N SER A 60 5.94 0.96 5.42
CA SER A 60 6.20 1.08 6.84
C SER A 60 5.83 2.47 7.34
N ILE A 61 5.35 2.55 8.56
CA ILE A 61 5.25 3.80 9.32
C ILE A 61 6.26 3.83 10.46
N ALA A 62 6.44 4.98 11.12
CA ALA A 62 7.42 5.15 12.19
C ALA A 62 7.19 4.17 13.35
N GLU A 63 5.93 3.87 13.67
CA GLU A 63 5.51 2.94 14.72
C GLU A 63 5.88 1.48 14.41
N ASP A 64 6.15 1.13 13.14
CA ASP A 64 6.58 -0.21 12.76
C ASP A 64 8.04 -0.50 13.11
N LEU A 65 8.83 0.53 13.46
CA LEU A 65 10.25 0.38 13.77
C LEU A 65 10.48 -0.56 14.96
N ASP A 66 9.65 -0.46 16.00
CA ASP A 66 9.77 -1.31 17.20
C ASP A 66 9.48 -2.78 16.88
N ARG A 67 8.46 -3.04 16.04
CA ARG A 67 8.11 -4.39 15.61
C ARG A 67 9.22 -5.03 14.80
N ARG A 68 9.83 -4.27 13.88
CA ARG A 68 10.98 -4.74 13.10
C ARG A 68 12.18 -5.01 13.99
N THR A 69 12.52 -4.07 14.87
CA THR A 69 13.65 -4.20 15.78
C THR A 69 13.52 -5.44 16.65
N PHE A 70 12.31 -5.71 17.15
CA PHE A 70 12.00 -6.92 17.90
C PHE A 70 12.26 -8.20 17.09
N VAL A 71 11.72 -8.29 15.87
CA VAL A 71 11.93 -9.47 15.00
C VAL A 71 13.41 -9.64 14.65
N TYR A 72 14.11 -8.57 14.29
CA TYR A 72 15.55 -8.59 14.01
C TYR A 72 16.35 -9.13 15.21
N ASN A 73 16.05 -8.66 16.43
CA ASN A 73 16.70 -9.14 17.65
C ASN A 73 16.45 -10.63 17.93
N LEU A 74 15.30 -11.17 17.52
CA LEU A 74 15.00 -12.61 17.66
C LEU A 74 15.77 -13.47 16.64
N ILE A 75 15.89 -13.01 15.39
CA ILE A 75 16.48 -13.83 14.31
C ILE A 75 18.00 -13.67 14.19
N MET A 76 18.56 -12.52 14.56
CA MET A 76 20.00 -12.23 14.47
C MET A 76 20.89 -13.30 15.12
N PRO A 77 20.59 -13.77 16.36
CA PRO A 77 21.39 -14.82 16.98
C PRO A 77 21.41 -16.13 16.19
N ILE A 78 20.30 -16.47 15.52
CA ILE A 78 20.19 -17.68 14.70
C ILE A 78 20.97 -17.51 13.40
N MET A 79 20.85 -16.34 12.74
CA MET A 79 21.59 -16.05 11.52
C MET A 79 23.11 -16.09 11.75
N ASN A 80 23.60 -15.54 12.86
CA ASN A 80 25.02 -15.56 13.21
C ASN A 80 25.59 -16.97 13.46
N GLN A 81 24.74 -17.97 13.70
CA GLN A 81 25.18 -19.36 13.88
C GLN A 81 25.22 -20.16 12.57
N LEU A 82 24.63 -19.62 11.49
CA LEU A 82 24.52 -20.28 10.18
C LEU A 82 25.53 -19.73 9.15
N ILE A 83 26.31 -18.73 9.52
CA ILE A 83 27.37 -18.09 8.72
C ILE A 83 28.72 -18.43 9.37
#